data_AF-A0A5M4AZU5-F1
#
_entry.id   AF-A0A5M4AZU5-F1
#
_cell.length_a   1.000
_cell.length_b   1.000
_cell.length_c   1.000
_cell.angle_alpha   90.00
_cell.angle_beta   90.00
_cell.angle_gamma   90.00
#
_symmetry.space_group_name_H-M   'P 1'
#
loop_
_entity.id
_entity.type
_entity.pdbx_description
1 polymer ?
#
loop_
_entity_poly.entity_id
_entity_poly.type
_entity_poly.pdbx_seq_one_letter_code
_entity_poly.pdbx_strand_id
1 'polypeptide(L)'
;MRTRFIVIPGLTMAYSTFSKAQNLQTTENLKAVLDKVWQTEQAPIHLRDSLMRIYGADSKQFHKYQTIYKQNHKINEQIVKTCSINTVGQPKK
;
A
#
# COMPACT_ATOMS: atom_id res chain seq x y z
N MET A 1 -45.43 2.94 -32.11
CA MET A 1 -45.61 2.79 -30.65
C MET A 1 -44.38 3.32 -29.95
N ARG A 2 -44.48 4.41 -29.17
CA ARG A 2 -43.35 5.00 -28.42
C ARG A 2 -43.27 4.37 -27.04
N THR A 3 -42.31 3.48 -26.82
CA THR A 3 -42.05 2.87 -25.52
C THR A 3 -41.55 3.95 -24.57
N ARG A 4 -42.35 4.32 -23.57
CA ARG A 4 -41.95 5.24 -22.50
C ARG A 4 -41.07 4.46 -21.51
N PHE A 5 -39.77 4.73 -21.51
CA PHE A 5 -38.89 4.27 -20.45
C PHE A 5 -39.26 5.00 -19.16
N ILE A 6 -39.83 4.29 -18.20
CA ILE A 6 -40.01 4.78 -16.83
C ILE A 6 -38.64 4.65 -16.16
N VAL A 7 -37.88 5.74 -16.12
CA VAL A 7 -36.66 5.83 -15.32
C VAL A 7 -37.09 5.93 -13.86
N ILE A 8 -36.96 4.83 -13.12
CA ILE A 8 -37.24 4.78 -11.67
C ILE A 8 -36.11 5.57 -10.97
N PRO A 9 -36.37 6.74 -10.36
CA PRO A 9 -35.31 7.62 -9.83
C PRO A 9 -34.58 7.07 -8.60
N GLY A 10 -35.11 6.04 -7.94
CA GLY A 10 -34.58 5.51 -6.69
C GLY A 10 -33.37 4.58 -6.83
N LEU A 11 -33.11 4.03 -8.02
CA LEU A 11 -32.05 3.03 -8.20
C LEU A 11 -30.66 3.65 -8.38
N THR A 12 -30.56 4.90 -8.85
CA THR A 12 -29.27 5.58 -9.12
C THR A 12 -28.61 6.12 -7.85
N MET A 13 -29.40 6.53 -6.85
CA MET A 13 -28.86 7.09 -5.60
C MET A 13 -28.29 6.01 -4.66
N ALA A 14 -28.85 4.80 -4.67
CA ALA A 14 -28.32 3.66 -3.91
C ALA A 14 -27.03 3.07 -4.52
N TYR A 15 -26.91 3.07 -5.85
CA TYR A 15 -25.70 2.59 -6.52
C TYR A 15 -24.48 3.48 -6.24
N SER A 16 -24.66 4.80 -6.26
CA SER A 16 -23.58 5.77 -6.06
C SER A 16 -23.03 5.80 -4.63
N THR A 17 -23.89 5.55 -3.63
CA THR A 17 -23.46 5.44 -2.22
C THR A 17 -22.68 4.15 -1.95
N PHE A 18 -23.13 3.02 -2.53
CA PHE A 18 -22.42 1.74 -2.42
C PHE A 18 -21.04 1.76 -3.10
N SER A 19 -20.93 2.36 -4.29
CA SER A 19 -19.63 2.52 -4.96
C SER A 19 -18.67 3.41 -4.19
N LYS A 20 -19.18 4.45 -3.51
CA LYS A 20 -18.37 5.34 -2.67
C LYS A 20 -17.86 4.63 -1.42
N ALA A 21 -18.70 3.80 -0.78
CA ALA A 21 -18.31 3.01 0.38
C ALA A 21 -17.22 1.97 0.04
N GLN A 22 -17.37 1.27 -1.09
CA GLN A 22 -16.32 0.35 -1.57
C GLN A 22 -15.01 1.07 -1.88
N ASN A 23 -15.06 2.23 -2.54
CA ASN A 23 -13.86 3.00 -2.87
C ASN A 23 -13.11 3.50 -1.61
N LEU A 24 -13.84 3.93 -0.58
CA LEU A 24 -13.26 4.30 0.72
C LEU A 24 -12.57 3.10 1.38
N GLN A 25 -13.22 1.94 1.41
CA GLN A 25 -12.64 0.72 1.98
C GLN A 25 -11.37 0.27 1.23
N THR A 26 -11.35 0.34 -0.10
CA THR A 26 -10.14 0.05 -0.90
C THR A 26 -9.01 1.04 -0.60
N THR A 27 -9.32 2.32 -0.41
CA THR A 27 -8.34 3.36 -0.10
C THR A 27 -7.74 3.18 1.30
N GLU A 28 -8.55 2.90 2.31
CA GLU A 28 -8.08 2.62 3.67
C GLU A 28 -7.21 1.36 3.71
N ASN A 29 -7.59 0.31 2.98
CA ASN A 29 -6.80 -0.90 2.85
C ASN A 29 -5.43 -0.64 2.20
N LEU A 30 -5.39 0.15 1.12
CA LEU A 30 -4.13 0.54 0.48
C LEU A 30 -3.24 1.33 1.45
N LYS A 31 -3.82 2.31 2.15
CA LYS A 31 -3.08 3.11 3.13
C LYS A 31 -2.47 2.21 4.20
N ALA A 32 -3.24 1.26 4.74
CA ALA A 32 -2.75 0.32 5.74
C ALA A 32 -1.59 -0.56 5.21
N VAL A 33 -1.65 -0.99 3.94
CA VAL A 33 -0.56 -1.75 3.30
C VAL A 33 0.70 -0.89 3.16
N LEU A 34 0.56 0.35 2.68
CA LEU A 34 1.69 1.27 2.52
C LEU A 34 2.31 1.67 3.87
N ASP A 35 1.48 1.93 4.89
CA ASP A 35 1.94 2.20 6.26
C ASP A 35 2.74 1.00 6.79
N LYS A 36 2.27 -0.23 6.55
CA LYS A 36 2.98 -1.44 6.96
C LYS A 36 4.32 -1.58 6.23
N VAL A 37 4.37 -1.36 4.91
CA VAL A 37 5.61 -1.37 4.11
C VAL A 37 6.62 -0.37 4.67
N TRP A 38 6.17 0.85 4.97
CA TRP A 38 7.02 1.87 5.57
C TRP A 38 7.57 1.43 6.93
N GLN A 39 6.72 0.94 7.83
CA GLN A 39 7.13 0.52 9.17
C GLN A 39 8.11 -0.66 9.14
N THR A 40 7.89 -1.65 8.27
CA THR A 40 8.77 -2.82 8.16
C THR A 40 10.13 -2.48 7.58
N GLU A 41 10.24 -1.39 6.81
CA GLU A 41 11.52 -0.92 6.26
C GLU A 41 12.27 0.00 7.22
N GLN A 42 11.58 0.98 7.81
CA GLN A 42 12.22 2.02 8.62
C GLN A 42 12.69 1.51 9.99
N ALA A 43 11.93 0.64 10.65
CA ALA A 43 12.32 0.17 11.99
C ALA A 43 13.68 -0.58 11.98
N PRO A 44 13.95 -1.52 11.05
CA PRO A 44 15.28 -2.12 10.92
C PRO A 44 16.39 -1.13 10.55
N ILE A 45 16.11 -0.12 9.73
CA ILE A 45 17.08 0.93 9.37
C ILE A 45 17.50 1.73 10.60
N HIS A 46 16.53 2.22 11.39
CA HIS A 46 16.81 2.97 12.61
C HIS A 46 17.65 2.16 13.61
N LEU A 47 17.32 0.87 13.78
CA LEU A 47 18.07 -0.03 14.64
C LEU A 47 19.47 -0.28 14.10
N ARG A 48 19.60 -0.55 12.80
CA ARG A 48 20.90 -0.72 12.12
C ARG A 48 21.79 0.50 12.35
N ASP A 49 21.27 1.70 12.11
CA ASP A 49 22.05 2.94 12.17
C ASP A 49 22.45 3.27 13.61
N SER A 50 21.58 2.98 14.57
CA SER A 50 21.91 3.08 16.00
C SER A 50 23.03 2.11 16.39
N LEU A 51 22.95 0.86 15.93
CA LEU A 51 23.96 -0.17 16.22
C LEU A 51 25.28 0.09 15.51
N MET A 52 25.26 0.66 14.31
CA MET A 52 26.47 1.12 13.61
C MET A 52 27.22 2.15 14.44
N ARG A 53 26.50 3.08 15.08
CA ARG A 53 27.08 4.13 15.92
C ARG A 53 27.71 3.59 17.20
N ILE A 54 27.10 2.55 17.79
CA ILE A 54 27.54 1.97 19.07
C ILE A 54 28.66 0.94 18.87
N TYR A 55 28.51 0.04 17.90
CA TYR A 55 29.35 -1.14 17.73
C TYR A 55 30.20 -1.13 16.45
N GLY A 56 29.98 -0.17 15.55
CA GLY A 56 30.65 -0.12 14.25
C GLY A 56 29.95 -0.94 13.15
N ALA A 57 30.37 -0.68 11.91
CA ALA A 57 29.78 -1.26 10.70
C ALA A 57 30.13 -2.75 10.50
N ASP A 58 31.19 -3.24 11.13
CA ASP A 58 31.60 -4.66 11.04
C ASP A 58 30.99 -5.52 12.17
N SER A 59 30.15 -4.93 13.02
CA SER A 59 29.55 -5.64 14.14
C SER A 59 28.50 -6.65 13.70
N LYS A 60 28.41 -7.77 14.43
CA LYS A 60 27.36 -8.78 14.21
C LYS A 60 25.95 -8.18 14.33
N GLN A 61 25.79 -7.22 15.25
CA GLN A 61 24.55 -6.50 15.50
C GLN A 61 24.14 -5.68 14.29
N PHE A 62 25.06 -4.89 13.71
CA PHE A 62 24.81 -4.15 12.47
C PHE A 62 24.42 -5.09 11.32
N HIS A 63 25.19 -6.15 11.09
CA HIS A 63 24.94 -7.08 9.99
C HIS A 63 23.60 -7.82 10.10
N LYS A 64 23.15 -8.13 11.33
CA LYS A 64 21.83 -8.72 11.58
C LYS A 64 20.73 -7.82 11.01
N TYR A 65 20.69 -6.55 11.39
CA TYR A 65 19.64 -5.63 10.94
C TYR A 65 19.80 -5.20 9.48
N GLN A 66 21.03 -5.13 8.98
CA GLN A 66 21.29 -4.93 7.55
C GLN A 66 20.71 -6.07 6.70
N THR A 67 20.78 -7.31 7.18
CA THR A 67 20.20 -8.48 6.50
C THR A 67 18.67 -8.42 6.51
N ILE A 68 18.07 -8.09 7.66
CA ILE A 68 16.62 -7.92 7.81
C ILE A 68 16.11 -6.82 6.87
N TYR A 69 16.77 -5.66 6.85
CA TYR A 69 16.44 -4.57 5.93
C TYR A 69 16.44 -5.03 4.47
N LYS A 70 17.48 -5.73 4.02
CA LYS A 70 17.57 -6.22 2.63
C LYS A 70 16.43 -7.18 2.26
N GLN A 71 16.07 -8.08 3.18
CA GLN A 71 14.94 -9.00 2.99
C GLN A 71 13.62 -8.23 2.89
N ASN A 72 13.39 -7.29 3.81
CA ASN A 72 12.19 -6.47 3.82
C ASN A 72 12.10 -5.60 2.56
N HIS A 73 13.19 -4.96 2.14
CA HIS A 73 13.25 -4.14 0.94
C HIS A 73 12.83 -4.91 -0.31
N LYS A 74 13.34 -6.14 -0.50
CA LYS A 74 12.95 -7.01 -1.63
C LYS A 74 11.46 -7.33 -1.62
N ILE A 75 10.88 -7.64 -0.46
CA ILE A 75 9.45 -7.97 -0.34
C ILE A 75 8.59 -6.72 -0.56
N ASN A 76 8.97 -5.62 0.08
CA ASN A 76 8.27 -4.34 0.01
C ASN A 76 8.24 -3.79 -1.42
N GLU A 77 9.32 -3.92 -2.19
CA GLU A 77 9.36 -3.52 -3.59
C GLU A 77 8.31 -4.28 -4.42
N GLN A 78 8.13 -5.60 -4.18
CA GLN A 78 7.11 -6.39 -4.86
C GLN A 78 5.69 -5.99 -4.45
N ILE A 79 5.48 -5.68 -3.16
CA ILE A 79 4.20 -5.18 -2.66
C ILE A 79 3.87 -3.85 -3.33
N VAL A 80 4.80 -2.88 -3.34
CA VAL A 80 4.59 -1.58 -3.97
C VAL A 80 4.27 -1.74 -5.45
N LYS A 81 5.05 -2.53 -6.20
CA LYS A 81 4.77 -2.81 -7.62
C LYS A 81 3.35 -3.36 -7.82
N THR A 82 2.95 -4.34 -7.02
CA THR A 82 1.63 -4.98 -7.13
C THR A 82 0.50 -4.00 -6.76
N CYS A 83 0.67 -3.22 -5.69
CA CYS A 83 -0.30 -2.22 -5.23
C CYS A 83 -0.44 -1.06 -6.24
N SER A 84 0.66 -0.63 -6.86
CA SER A 84 0.64 0.42 -7.89
C SER A 84 -0.10 -0.03 -9.14
N ILE A 85 -0.03 -1.29 -9.55
CA ILE A 85 -0.70 -1.77 -10.77
C ILE A 85 -2.23 -1.78 -10.63
N ASN A 86 -2.77 -1.99 -9.42
CA ASN A 86 -4.21 -2.09 -9.18
C ASN A 86 -4.90 -0.75 -8.86
N THR A 87 -4.12 0.30 -8.58
CA THR A 87 -4.67 1.62 -8.20
C THR A 87 -4.80 2.59 -9.35
N VAL A 88 -4.06 2.36 -10.44
CA VAL A 88 -4.12 3.26 -11.58
C VAL A 88 -4.88 2.68 -12.76
N GLY A 89 -6.11 3.15 -12.91
CA GLY A 89 -6.65 3.45 -14.24
C GLY A 89 -5.86 4.59 -14.90
N GLN A 90 -4.53 4.46 -15.07
CA GLN A 90 -3.82 5.36 -15.97
C GLN A 90 -4.19 4.93 -17.40
N PRO A 91 -4.70 5.85 -18.25
CA PRO A 91 -4.86 5.55 -19.65
C PRO A 91 -3.48 5.16 -20.22
N LYS A 92 -3.43 4.00 -20.87
CA LYS A 92 -2.30 3.64 -21.71
C LYS A 92 -2.17 4.74 -22.78
N LYS A 93 -0.98 5.32 -22.92
CA LYS A 93 -0.64 6.19 -24.05
C LYS A 93 -0.68 5.39 -25.35
#